data_AF-A0A2P0QFK4-F1
#
_entry.id   AF-A0A2P0QFK4-F1
#
_cell.length_a   1.000
_cell.length_b   1.000
_cell.length_c   1.000
_cell.angle_alpha   90.00
_cell.angle_beta   90.00
_cell.angle_gamma   90.00
#
_symmetry.space_group_name_H-M   'P 1'
#
loop_
_entity.id
_entity.type
_entity.pdbx_description
1 polymer ?
#
loop_
_entity_poly.entity_id
_entity_poly.type
_entity_poly.pdbx_seq_one_letter_code
_entity_poly.pdbx_strand_id
1 'polypeptide(L)'
;MLKFFTARNTVCVLVAVFAVGSIIYVNTTSMTFVDSKPDGTSIVASGGNPLLKATKQDVAAWFPGTCFAEIYMKSPSYKGSLIQGCMQKTAQEIKAQTGETVRDEDFRSPEVISHFKTVYGASNPWRT
;
A
#
# COMPACT_ATOMS: atom_id res chain seq x y z
N MET A 1 -23.45 53.26 6.80
CA MET A 1 -23.80 52.16 7.72
C MET A 1 -23.60 50.85 6.97
N LEU A 2 -22.76 49.97 7.51
CA LEU A 2 -22.43 48.63 7.02
C LEU A 2 -23.52 47.61 7.42
N LYS A 3 -23.56 46.46 6.70
CA LYS A 3 -24.29 45.19 6.96
C LYS A 3 -25.68 45.20 6.31
N PHE A 4 -25.96 44.41 5.27
CA PHE A 4 -26.32 42.98 5.33
C PHE A 4 -26.14 42.24 3.98
N PHE A 5 -24.96 42.25 3.36
CA PHE A 5 -24.63 41.26 2.32
C PHE A 5 -24.12 39.98 2.99
N THR A 6 -25.05 39.27 3.64
CA THR A 6 -24.78 38.23 4.62
C THR A 6 -24.46 36.88 3.97
N ALA A 7 -23.17 36.54 4.04
CA ALA A 7 -22.55 35.21 4.18
C ALA A 7 -22.70 34.18 3.06
N ARG A 8 -23.86 34.03 2.41
CA ARG A 8 -24.11 32.88 1.52
C ARG A 8 -23.31 32.94 0.22
N ASN A 9 -23.16 34.14 -0.35
CA ASN A 9 -22.49 34.33 -1.64
C ASN A 9 -20.95 34.25 -1.53
N THR A 10 -20.39 34.73 -0.41
CA THR A 10 -18.94 34.70 -0.17
C THR A 10 -18.42 33.28 0.10
N VAL A 11 -19.21 32.45 0.77
CA VAL A 11 -18.86 31.04 1.04
C VAL A 11 -18.77 30.24 -0.27
N CYS A 12 -19.70 30.42 -1.21
CA CYS A 12 -19.65 29.71 -2.49
C CYS A 12 -18.43 30.10 -3.35
N VAL A 13 -18.06 31.39 -3.35
CA VAL A 13 -16.87 31.85 -4.09
C VAL A 13 -15.58 31.30 -3.44
N LEU A 14 -15.50 31.25 -2.11
CA LEU A 14 -14.34 30.68 -1.41
C LEU A 14 -14.16 29.17 -1.66
N VAL A 15 -15.25 28.40 -1.71
CA VAL A 15 -15.20 26.96 -2.00
C VAL A 15 -14.74 26.70 -3.44
N ALA A 16 -15.21 27.50 -4.41
CA ALA A 16 -14.78 27.37 -5.80
C ALA A 16 -13.29 27.70 -6.00
N VAL A 17 -12.78 28.74 -5.32
CA VAL A 17 -11.35 29.11 -5.39
C VAL A 17 -10.46 28.06 -4.71
N PHE A 18 -10.89 27.48 -3.58
CA PHE A 18 -10.13 26.40 -2.93
C PHE A 18 -10.06 25.14 -3.78
N ALA A 19 -11.15 24.73 -4.42
CA ALA A 19 -11.17 23.53 -5.26
C ALA A 19 -10.24 23.66 -6.48
N VAL A 20 -10.23 24.81 -7.16
CA VAL A 20 -9.36 25.04 -8.31
C VAL A 20 -7.89 25.22 -7.89
N GLY A 21 -7.62 25.89 -6.76
CA GLY A 21 -6.27 26.05 -6.22
C GLY A 21 -5.64 24.72 -5.78
N SER A 22 -6.40 23.81 -5.18
CA SER A 22 -5.91 22.50 -4.76
C SER A 22 -5.57 21.59 -5.95
N ILE A 23 -6.32 21.66 -7.05
CA ILE A 23 -6.03 20.88 -8.26
C ILE A 23 -4.72 21.35 -8.91
N ILE A 24 -4.41 22.65 -8.87
CA ILE A 24 -3.15 23.20 -9.38
C ILE A 24 -1.97 22.89 -8.44
N TYR A 25 -2.18 22.88 -7.11
CA TYR A 25 -1.12 22.57 -6.13
C TYR A 25 -0.60 21.13 -6.23
N VAL A 26 -1.48 20.16 -6.52
CA VAL A 26 -1.08 18.76 -6.74
C VAL A 26 -0.30 18.60 -8.06
N ASN A 27 -0.58 19.44 -9.07
CA ASN A 27 0.10 19.37 -10.37
C ASN A 27 1.48 20.06 -10.38
N THR A 28 1.74 21.02 -9.47
CA THR A 28 3.03 21.75 -9.43
C THR A 28 4.09 21.14 -8.51
N THR A 29 3.76 20.15 -7.68
CA THR A 29 4.77 19.42 -6.89
C THR A 29 5.51 18.35 -7.71
N SER A 30 5.35 18.39 -9.03
CA SER A 30 6.08 17.61 -10.01
C SER A 30 7.38 18.28 -10.48
N MET A 31 8.24 18.78 -9.59
CA MET A 31 9.61 19.18 -9.97
C MET A 31 10.65 18.84 -8.90
N THR A 32 11.21 17.64 -9.06
CA THR A 32 12.64 17.31 -9.01
C THR A 32 13.51 17.90 -7.89
N PHE A 33 13.88 17.03 -6.95
CA PHE A 33 15.24 17.04 -6.39
C PHE A 33 16.02 15.91 -7.05
N VAL A 34 16.99 16.29 -7.88
CA VAL A 34 18.01 15.39 -8.44
C VAL A 34 19.22 15.41 -7.48
N ASP A 35 19.96 14.29 -7.51
CA ASP A 35 21.35 14.08 -7.06
C ASP A 35 21.50 13.47 -5.65
N SER A 36 22.07 12.27 -5.42
CA SER A 36 22.97 11.46 -6.23
C SER A 36 23.14 10.01 -5.69
N LYS A 37 23.40 9.06 -6.61
CA LYS A 37 24.09 7.74 -6.46
C LYS A 37 23.21 6.47 -6.24
N PRO A 38 23.51 5.36 -6.95
CA PRO A 38 22.53 4.62 -7.73
C PRO A 38 22.02 3.38 -7.01
N ASP A 39 20.77 2.99 -7.28
CA ASP A 39 20.46 1.71 -7.92
C ASP A 39 18.96 1.62 -8.21
N GLY A 40 18.60 1.03 -9.36
CA GLY A 40 17.24 0.56 -9.60
C GLY A 40 16.30 1.50 -10.35
N THR A 41 16.64 1.83 -11.59
CA THR A 41 15.62 1.92 -12.65
C THR A 41 14.76 0.66 -12.61
N SER A 42 13.43 0.84 -12.71
CA SER A 42 12.40 -0.15 -13.04
C SER A 42 11.52 -0.62 -11.86
N ILE A 43 10.28 -0.12 -11.80
CA ILE A 43 9.17 -1.08 -11.62
C ILE A 43 8.70 -1.46 -13.02
N VAL A 44 9.61 -2.13 -13.74
CA VAL A 44 9.22 -2.97 -14.85
C VAL A 44 8.41 -4.08 -14.20
N ALA A 45 7.10 -4.04 -14.40
CA ALA A 45 6.23 -5.20 -14.29
C ALA A 45 6.67 -6.19 -15.38
N SER A 46 7.78 -6.87 -15.14
CA SER A 46 8.18 -8.09 -15.84
C SER A 46 7.72 -9.21 -14.94
N GLY A 47 6.68 -9.92 -15.40
CA GLY A 47 5.93 -10.91 -14.65
C GLY A 47 6.74 -11.67 -13.61
N GLY A 48 6.40 -11.41 -12.35
CA GLY A 48 6.99 -12.07 -11.19
C GLY A 48 6.01 -11.99 -10.03
N ASN A 49 6.27 -12.75 -8.96
CA ASN A 49 5.46 -12.68 -7.76
C ASN A 49 5.74 -11.34 -7.02
N PRO A 50 4.80 -10.38 -6.96
CA PRO A 50 5.01 -9.06 -6.33
C PRO A 50 5.37 -9.16 -4.85
N LEU A 51 5.01 -10.26 -4.18
CA LEU A 51 5.41 -10.51 -2.80
C LEU A 51 6.94 -10.58 -2.63
N LEU A 52 7.70 -10.98 -3.66
CA LEU A 52 9.16 -11.07 -3.62
C LEU A 52 9.88 -9.73 -3.69
N LYS A 53 9.16 -8.67 -4.06
CA LYS A 53 9.70 -7.31 -4.14
C LYS A 53 9.07 -6.37 -3.10
N ALA A 54 8.12 -6.88 -2.32
CA ALA A 54 7.34 -6.06 -1.40
C ALA A 54 8.23 -5.43 -0.32
N THR A 55 8.05 -4.13 -0.12
CA THR A 55 8.61 -3.39 1.01
C THR A 55 7.68 -3.46 2.22
N LYS A 56 8.10 -2.92 3.38
CA LYS A 56 7.21 -2.77 4.54
C LYS A 56 5.96 -1.95 4.23
N GLN A 57 6.10 -0.93 3.37
CA GLN A 57 5.00 -0.07 2.99
C GLN A 57 3.99 -0.81 2.12
N ASP A 58 4.48 -1.59 1.15
CA ASP A 58 3.63 -2.44 0.30
C ASP A 58 2.86 -3.46 1.13
N VAL A 59 3.54 -4.12 2.07
CA VAL A 59 2.88 -5.08 2.97
C VAL A 59 1.83 -4.39 3.85
N ALA A 60 2.09 -3.18 4.35
CA ALA A 60 1.07 -2.42 5.09
C ALA A 60 -0.14 -2.02 4.23
N ALA A 61 0.07 -1.79 2.93
CA ALA A 61 -0.99 -1.46 1.99
C ALA A 61 -1.81 -2.68 1.54
N TRP A 62 -1.16 -3.85 1.38
CA TRP A 62 -1.78 -5.04 0.81
C TRP A 62 -2.38 -6.00 1.85
N PHE A 63 -1.88 -5.99 3.08
CA PHE A 63 -2.33 -6.93 4.12
C PHE A 63 -3.27 -6.22 5.11
N PRO A 64 -4.60 -6.34 4.93
CA PRO A 64 -5.55 -5.64 5.78
C PRO A 64 -5.56 -6.20 7.21
N GLY A 65 -5.57 -5.31 8.20
CA GLY A 65 -5.75 -5.65 9.61
C GLY A 65 -4.70 -6.67 10.11
N THR A 66 -5.17 -7.82 10.59
CA THR A 66 -4.31 -8.88 11.16
C THR A 66 -3.85 -9.90 10.12
N CYS A 67 -4.13 -9.71 8.82
CA CYS A 67 -3.93 -10.75 7.82
C CYS A 67 -2.47 -11.14 7.62
N PHE A 68 -1.52 -10.20 7.74
CA PHE A 68 -0.10 -10.55 7.70
C PHE A 68 0.28 -11.53 8.81
N ALA A 69 -0.12 -11.21 10.05
CA ALA A 69 0.14 -12.05 11.21
C ALA A 69 -0.54 -13.43 11.06
N GLU A 70 -1.77 -13.45 10.56
CA GLU A 70 -2.54 -14.67 10.34
C GLU A 70 -1.84 -15.64 9.37
N ILE A 71 -1.33 -15.09 8.26
CA ILE A 71 -0.66 -15.87 7.22
C ILE A 71 0.72 -16.34 7.70
N TYR A 72 1.52 -15.43 8.26
CA TYR A 72 2.96 -15.63 8.42
C TYR A 72 3.44 -15.93 9.84
N MET A 73 2.66 -15.67 10.89
CA MET A 73 3.13 -15.91 12.26
C MET A 73 2.82 -17.33 12.76
N LYS A 74 3.66 -17.87 13.66
CA LYS A 74 3.53 -19.22 14.26
C LYS A 74 2.20 -19.42 14.98
N SER A 75 1.72 -18.36 15.64
CA SER A 75 0.50 -18.36 16.43
C SER A 75 -0.55 -17.48 15.74
N PRO A 76 -1.23 -17.99 14.69
CA PRO A 76 -2.31 -17.25 14.04
C PRO A 76 -3.49 -17.05 15.01
N SER A 77 -4.28 -16.03 14.76
CA SER A 77 -5.56 -15.85 15.45
C SER A 77 -6.52 -16.96 15.04
N TYR A 78 -7.53 -17.28 15.87
CA TYR A 78 -8.58 -18.25 15.54
C TYR A 78 -8.08 -19.60 14.98
N LYS A 79 -6.89 -20.06 15.41
CA LYS A 79 -6.23 -21.29 14.95
C LYS A 79 -5.99 -21.33 13.43
N GLY A 80 -5.91 -20.20 12.74
CA GLY A 80 -5.66 -20.15 11.30
C GLY A 80 -6.89 -20.22 10.42
N SER A 81 -8.11 -20.15 10.99
CA SER A 81 -9.34 -20.23 10.20
C SER A 81 -9.50 -19.05 9.22
N LEU A 82 -8.80 -17.94 9.45
CA LEU A 82 -8.90 -16.74 8.62
C LEU A 82 -7.87 -16.72 7.49
N ILE A 83 -6.93 -17.66 7.46
CA ILE A 83 -5.79 -17.67 6.52
C ILE A 83 -6.26 -17.56 5.07
N GLN A 84 -7.21 -18.41 4.65
CA GLN A 84 -7.70 -18.42 3.27
C GLN A 84 -8.37 -17.09 2.91
N GLY A 85 -9.24 -16.57 3.78
CA GLY A 85 -9.90 -15.28 3.55
C GLY A 85 -8.90 -14.12 3.50
N CYS A 86 -7.85 -14.18 4.33
CA CYS A 86 -6.76 -13.20 4.32
C CYS A 86 -5.93 -13.26 3.04
N MET A 87 -5.55 -14.46 2.58
CA MET A 87 -4.83 -14.63 1.31
C MET A 87 -5.64 -14.09 0.13
N GLN A 88 -6.93 -14.43 0.05
CA GLN A 88 -7.81 -13.95 -1.02
C GLN A 88 -7.94 -12.43 -1.01
N LYS A 89 -8.16 -11.82 0.16
CA LYS A 89 -8.24 -10.36 0.28
C LYS A 89 -6.93 -9.69 -0.11
N THR A 90 -5.80 -10.17 0.40
CA THR A 90 -4.50 -9.63 0.05
C THR A 90 -4.21 -9.78 -1.45
N ALA A 91 -4.55 -10.92 -2.06
CA ALA A 91 -4.38 -11.11 -3.50
C ALA A 91 -5.22 -10.12 -4.34
N GLN A 92 -6.43 -9.79 -3.87
CA GLN A 92 -7.27 -8.77 -4.50
C GLN A 92 -6.63 -7.37 -4.39
N GLU A 93 -6.11 -7.00 -3.22
CA GLU A 93 -5.43 -5.71 -3.02
C GLU A 93 -4.16 -5.59 -3.87
N ILE A 94 -3.34 -6.64 -3.91
CA ILE A 94 -2.14 -6.69 -4.76
C ILE A 94 -2.54 -6.50 -6.21
N LYS A 95 -3.52 -7.28 -6.70
CA LYS A 95 -3.98 -7.15 -8.09
C LYS A 95 -4.52 -5.77 -8.41
N ALA A 96 -5.24 -5.14 -7.48
CA ALA A 96 -5.77 -3.81 -7.67
C ALA A 96 -4.66 -2.74 -7.77
N GLN A 97 -3.55 -2.91 -7.05
CA GLN A 97 -2.47 -1.93 -6.99
C GLN A 97 -1.36 -2.18 -8.03
N THR A 98 -1.06 -3.44 -8.35
CA THR A 98 0.06 -3.82 -9.23
C THR A 98 -0.39 -4.35 -10.58
N GLY A 99 -1.65 -4.77 -10.72
CA GLY A 99 -2.16 -5.48 -11.89
C GLY A 99 -1.74 -6.95 -11.98
N GLU A 100 -0.88 -7.44 -11.07
CA GLU A 100 -0.38 -8.80 -11.07
C GLU A 100 -1.28 -9.74 -10.26
N THR A 101 -1.34 -11.02 -10.65
CA THR A 101 -2.10 -12.03 -9.91
C THR A 101 -1.15 -12.84 -9.02
N VAL A 102 -1.54 -13.00 -7.76
CA VAL A 102 -0.84 -13.84 -6.76
C VAL A 102 -1.73 -15.01 -6.41
N ARG A 103 -1.18 -16.22 -6.39
CA ARG A 103 -1.89 -17.45 -5.98
C ARG A 103 -1.65 -17.75 -4.52
N ASP A 104 -2.48 -18.61 -3.94
CA ASP A 104 -2.37 -19.01 -2.54
C ASP A 104 -1.01 -19.67 -2.23
N GLU A 105 -0.48 -20.47 -3.16
CA GLU A 105 0.85 -21.09 -3.03
C GLU A 105 1.97 -20.05 -2.93
N ASP A 106 1.82 -18.93 -3.65
CA ASP A 106 2.85 -17.88 -3.75
C ASP A 106 3.05 -17.19 -2.39
N PHE A 107 2.00 -17.09 -1.56
CA PHE A 107 2.11 -16.52 -0.21
C PHE A 107 3.02 -17.34 0.71
N ARG A 108 3.10 -18.66 0.50
CA ARG A 108 3.85 -19.57 1.37
C ARG A 108 5.10 -20.15 0.72
N SER A 109 5.49 -19.61 -0.42
CA SER A 109 6.74 -20.00 -1.06
C SER A 109 7.92 -19.72 -0.10
N PRO A 110 8.93 -20.61 -0.05
CA PRO A 110 10.08 -20.42 0.82
C PRO A 110 10.82 -19.11 0.49
N GLU A 111 10.81 -18.67 -0.77
CA GLU A 111 11.39 -17.41 -1.22
C GLU A 111 10.65 -16.20 -0.64
N VAL A 112 9.30 -16.20 -0.66
CA VAL A 112 8.49 -15.13 -0.05
C VAL A 112 8.68 -15.07 1.45
N ILE A 113 8.68 -16.22 2.13
CA ILE A 113 8.92 -16.27 3.57
C ILE A 113 10.32 -15.74 3.90
N SER A 114 11.33 -16.11 3.10
CA SER A 114 12.69 -15.62 3.27
C SER A 114 12.79 -14.11 3.02
N HIS A 115 12.12 -13.61 1.99
CA HIS A 115 12.07 -12.18 1.70
C HIS A 115 11.44 -11.40 2.86
N PHE A 116 10.29 -11.84 3.37
CA PHE A 116 9.60 -11.18 4.48
C PHE A 116 10.38 -11.27 5.80
N LYS A 117 11.14 -12.34 6.03
CA LYS A 117 12.13 -12.42 7.12
C LYS A 117 13.17 -11.32 7.02
N THR A 118 13.63 -10.97 5.82
CA THR A 118 14.56 -9.85 5.61
C THR A 118 13.87 -8.50 5.81
N VAL A 119 12.65 -8.35 5.30
CA VAL A 119 11.87 -7.10 5.42
C VAL A 119 11.55 -6.78 6.88
N TYR A 120 11.03 -7.74 7.64
CA TYR A 120 10.56 -7.52 9.02
C TYR A 120 11.58 -7.91 10.10
N GLY A 121 12.62 -8.66 9.75
CA GLY A 121 13.63 -9.18 10.65
C GLY A 121 13.37 -10.63 11.07
N ALA A 122 14.47 -11.38 11.21
CA ALA A 122 14.46 -12.81 11.57
C ALA A 122 13.93 -13.08 12.99
N SER A 123 13.83 -12.06 13.84
CA SER A 123 13.27 -12.15 15.20
C SER A 123 11.74 -12.27 15.23
N ASN A 124 11.04 -12.04 14.11
CA ASN A 124 9.59 -12.26 14.06
C ASN A 124 9.25 -13.75 14.19
N PRO A 125 8.14 -14.11 14.86
CA PRO A 125 7.77 -15.50 15.06
C PRO A 125 7.14 -16.10 13.79
N TRP A 126 7.96 -16.44 12.80
CA TRP A 126 7.50 -16.97 11.50
C TRP A 126 6.97 -18.39 11.56
N ARG A 127 5.88 -18.67 10.86
CA ARG A 127 5.40 -20.01 10.56
C ARG A 127 6.49 -20.79 9.82
N THR A 128 6.80 -21.97 10.33
CA THR A 128 7.80 -22.92 9.80
C THR A 128 7.11 -23.97 8.94
#